data_AF-A0A0G1UN83-F1
#
_entry.id   AF-A0A0G1UN83-F1
#
_cell.length_a   1.000
_cell.length_b   1.000
_cell.length_c   1.000
_cell.angle_alpha   90.00
_cell.angle_beta   90.00
_cell.angle_gamma   90.00
#
_symmetry.space_group_name_H-M   'P 1'
#
loop_
_entity.id
_entity.type
_entity.pdbx_description
1 polymer ?
#
loop_
_entity_poly.entity_id
_entity_poly.type
_entity_poly.pdbx_seq_one_letter_code
_entity_poly.pdbx_strand_id
1 'polypeptide(L)'
;MEIFQKNKKIFLFVGIFAAVVLLYWLFFSGDPSPTQNSVYDPTAGGLVSEFSVGPSDAIIGYELLATLSRLQSISLDPGLFSDPVFVSLRDKSKPIGSQPLGKSLGRRNPFSDFGKGVATTSVSGSTGTLSPAAFGAPKTQ
;
A
#
# COMPACT_ATOMS: atom_id res chain seq x y z
N MET A 1 -0.44 59.39 29.67
CA MET A 1 -1.39 58.31 29.33
C MET A 1 -2.70 58.84 28.72
N GLU A 2 -2.68 59.85 27.84
CA GLU A 2 -3.93 60.33 27.18
C GLU A 2 -4.28 59.58 25.89
N ILE A 3 -3.29 58.97 25.24
CA ILE A 3 -3.40 58.40 23.89
C ILE A 3 -4.22 57.09 23.92
N PHE A 4 -4.16 56.34 25.03
CA PHE A 4 -4.90 55.08 25.22
C PHE A 4 -6.41 55.29 25.43
N GLN A 5 -6.82 56.41 26.03
CA GLN A 5 -8.23 56.71 26.28
C GLN A 5 -8.95 57.19 25.01
N LYS A 6 -8.29 58.04 24.21
CA LYS A 6 -8.86 58.63 22.99
C LYS A 6 -9.09 57.57 21.90
N ASN A 7 -8.23 56.56 21.83
CA ASN A 7 -8.25 55.54 20.78
C ASN A 7 -8.59 54.13 21.30
N LYS A 8 -9.34 54.03 22.40
CA LYS A 8 -9.65 52.75 23.08
C LYS A 8 -10.19 51.66 22.13
N LYS A 9 -11.01 52.04 21.14
CA LYS A 9 -11.52 51.12 20.12
C LYS A 9 -10.41 50.59 19.21
N ILE A 10 -9.49 51.46 18.78
CA ILE A 10 -8.34 51.05 17.94
C ILE A 10 -7.46 50.06 18.69
N PHE A 11 -7.19 50.29 19.97
CA PHE A 11 -6.38 49.37 20.78
C PHE A 11 -7.09 48.03 21.02
N LEU A 12 -8.41 48.03 21.18
CA LEU A 12 -9.20 46.79 21.25
C LEU A 12 -9.09 45.97 19.95
N PHE A 13 -9.27 46.61 18.80
CA PHE A 13 -9.14 45.94 17.49
C PHE A 13 -7.73 45.42 17.25
N VAL A 14 -6.70 46.21 17.56
CA VAL A 14 -5.28 45.78 17.42
C VAL A 14 -4.96 44.62 18.36
N GLY A 15 -5.47 44.64 19.60
CA GLY A 15 -5.29 43.54 20.55
C GLY A 15 -5.95 42.24 20.09
N ILE A 16 -7.19 42.32 19.59
CA ILE A 16 -7.90 41.15 19.04
C ILE A 16 -7.18 40.62 17.79
N PHE A 17 -6.77 41.51 16.88
CA PHE A 17 -6.03 41.12 15.69
C PHE A 17 -4.71 40.43 16.03
N ALA A 18 -3.94 40.97 16.98
CA ALA A 18 -2.72 40.35 17.46
C ALA A 18 -2.97 38.96 18.08
N ALA A 19 -4.05 38.80 18.85
CA ALA A 19 -4.42 37.51 19.44
C ALA A 19 -4.80 36.46 18.38
N VAL A 20 -5.54 36.85 17.34
CA VAL A 20 -5.92 35.96 16.22
C VAL A 20 -4.69 35.55 15.41
N VAL A 21 -3.76 36.47 15.15
CA VAL A 21 -2.50 36.15 14.46
C VAL A 21 -1.65 35.18 15.29
N LEU A 22 -1.58 35.38 16.62
CA LEU A 22 -0.88 34.46 17.53
C LEU A 22 -1.51 33.07 17.56
N LEU A 23 -2.84 32.99 17.59
CA LEU A 23 -3.57 31.73 17.58
C LEU A 23 -3.41 31.02 16.23
N TYR A 24 -3.50 31.75 15.12
CA TYR A 24 -3.23 31.20 13.80
C TYR A 24 -1.79 30.69 13.71
N TRP A 25 -0.80 31.47 14.17
CA TRP A 25 0.60 31.04 14.17
C TRP A 25 0.83 29.81 15.05
N LEU A 26 0.19 29.72 16.23
CA LEU A 26 0.32 28.57 17.12
C LEU A 26 -0.31 27.28 16.55
N PHE A 27 -1.42 27.40 15.81
CA PHE A 27 -2.14 26.24 15.27
C PHE A 27 -1.75 25.88 13.83
N PHE A 28 -1.27 26.83 13.02
CA PHE A 28 -0.93 26.65 11.61
C PHE A 28 0.57 26.77 11.30
N SER A 29 1.43 27.18 12.26
CA SER A 29 2.87 26.93 12.11
C SER A 29 3.14 25.47 12.44
N GLY A 30 2.73 24.59 11.52
CA GLY A 30 3.29 23.25 11.46
C GLY A 30 4.80 23.35 11.24
N ASP A 31 5.53 22.39 11.80
CA ASP A 31 6.98 22.29 11.68
C ASP A 31 7.42 22.54 10.23
N PRO A 32 8.50 23.30 9.99
CA PRO A 32 9.10 23.34 8.67
C PRO A 32 9.55 21.91 8.37
N SER A 33 8.76 21.19 7.58
CA SER A 33 9.16 19.93 7.00
C SER A 33 10.56 20.13 6.44
N PRO A 34 11.58 19.37 6.90
CA PRO A 34 12.91 19.53 6.38
C PRO A 34 12.83 19.32 4.88
N THR A 35 13.39 20.28 4.16
CA THR A 35 13.56 20.30 2.72
C THR A 35 13.97 18.91 2.27
N GLN A 36 13.09 18.20 1.56
CA GLN A 36 13.40 16.91 0.97
C GLN A 36 14.43 17.11 -0.15
N ASN A 37 15.71 17.16 0.24
CA ASN A 37 16.72 16.51 -0.58
C ASN A 37 16.41 15.02 -0.47
N SER A 38 16.02 14.42 -1.59
CA SER A 38 15.53 13.05 -1.69
C SER A 38 16.61 12.03 -1.32
N VAL A 39 16.85 11.89 -0.01
CA VAL A 39 17.45 10.70 0.57
C VAL A 39 16.27 9.81 0.92
N TYR A 40 16.18 8.68 0.21
CA TYR A 40 15.22 7.62 0.46
C TYR A 40 15.34 7.20 1.93
N ASP A 41 14.34 7.57 2.74
CA ASP A 41 14.15 7.08 4.09
C ASP A 41 13.19 5.89 4.04
N PRO A 42 13.66 4.64 4.21
CA PRO A 42 12.81 3.45 4.20
C PRO A 42 11.78 3.42 5.35
N THR A 43 11.81 4.39 6.25
CA THR A 43 10.92 4.49 7.41
C THR A 43 9.70 5.40 7.18
N ALA A 44 9.67 6.18 6.08
CA ALA A 44 8.54 7.06 5.73
C ALA A 44 7.43 6.35 4.92
N GLY A 45 7.57 5.04 4.68
CA GLY A 45 6.47 4.20 4.22
C GLY A 45 5.53 3.93 5.39
N GLY A 46 4.42 4.67 5.47
CA GLY A 46 3.36 4.37 6.43
C GLY A 46 3.06 2.88 6.44
N LEU A 47 3.11 2.27 7.62
CA LEU A 47 2.89 0.83 7.83
C LEU A 47 1.59 0.40 7.15
N VAL A 48 1.72 -0.30 6.02
CA VAL A 48 0.56 -0.81 5.26
C VAL A 48 -0.04 -2.05 5.95
N SER A 49 0.69 -2.64 6.90
CA SER A 49 0.23 -3.72 7.75
C SER A 49 1.08 -3.78 9.02
N GLU A 50 0.45 -3.61 10.17
CA GLU A 50 1.01 -4.02 11.45
C GLU A 50 0.47 -5.43 11.73
N PHE A 51 1.34 -6.43 11.61
CA PHE A 51 0.98 -7.79 11.99
C PHE A 51 1.15 -7.89 13.50
N SER A 52 0.03 -7.90 14.23
CA SER A 52 0.04 -8.19 15.66
C SER A 52 0.40 -9.66 15.83
N VAL A 53 1.70 -9.93 15.97
CA VAL A 53 2.22 -11.26 16.24
C VAL A 53 1.69 -11.65 17.61
N GLY A 54 0.74 -12.58 17.64
CA GLY A 54 0.30 -13.19 18.88
C GLY A 54 1.49 -13.86 19.57
N PRO A 55 1.52 -13.93 20.92
CA PRO A 55 2.64 -14.55 21.65
C PRO A 55 2.90 -16.00 21.19
N SER A 56 1.87 -16.71 20.73
CA SER A 56 1.98 -18.04 20.11
C SER A 56 2.70 -18.05 18.77
N ASP A 57 2.46 -17.06 17.91
CA ASP A 57 3.07 -16.99 16.57
C ASP A 57 4.57 -16.66 16.66
N ALA A 58 4.96 -15.86 17.65
CA ALA A 58 6.37 -15.58 17.94
C ALA A 58 7.13 -16.85 18.37
N ILE A 59 6.50 -17.69 19.20
CA ILE A 59 7.09 -18.95 19.66
C ILE A 59 7.25 -19.94 18.49
N ILE A 60 6.21 -20.12 17.68
CA ILE A 60 6.23 -21.00 16.51
C ILE A 60 7.26 -20.52 15.49
N GLY A 61 7.30 -19.20 15.23
CA GLY A 61 8.27 -18.60 14.32
C GLY A 61 9.72 -18.81 14.77
N TYR A 62 9.99 -18.67 16.07
CA TYR A 62 11.32 -18.90 16.63
C TYR A 62 11.73 -20.37 16.56
N GLU A 63 10.83 -21.31 16.87
CA GLU A 63 11.08 -22.74 16.76
C GLU A 63 11.38 -23.16 15.31
N LEU A 64 10.63 -22.63 14.35
CA LEU A 64 10.87 -22.85 12.93
C LEU A 64 12.24 -22.31 12.52
N LEU A 65 12.59 -21.07 12.89
CA LEU A 65 13.89 -20.48 12.60
C LEU A 65 15.04 -21.27 13.25
N ALA A 66 14.86 -21.71 14.48
CA ALA A 66 15.84 -22.54 15.18
C ALA A 66 16.01 -23.89 14.48
N THR A 67 14.92 -24.48 13.98
CA THR A 67 14.95 -25.74 13.22
C THR A 67 15.65 -25.55 11.88
N LEU A 68 15.31 -24.49 11.14
CA LEU A 68 15.93 -24.17 9.85
C LEU A 68 17.41 -23.84 10.00
N SER A 69 17.82 -23.12 11.04
CA SER A 69 19.24 -22.82 11.29
C SER A 69 20.06 -24.05 11.66
N ARG A 70 19.44 -25.05 12.28
CA ARG A 70 20.05 -26.37 12.55
C ARG A 70 20.08 -27.25 11.30
N LEU A 71 19.13 -27.07 10.38
CA LEU A 71 19.03 -27.82 9.14
C LEU A 71 19.98 -27.26 8.07
N GLN A 72 21.29 -27.36 8.33
CA GLN A 72 22.34 -26.85 7.45
C GLN A 72 22.49 -27.68 6.17
N SER A 73 22.08 -28.94 6.19
CA SER A 73 22.16 -29.83 5.04
C SER A 73 21.00 -30.82 5.05
N ILE A 74 20.34 -30.95 3.90
CA ILE A 74 19.42 -32.04 3.60
C ILE A 74 20.13 -32.88 2.55
N SER A 75 20.56 -34.08 2.93
CA SER A 75 21.00 -35.10 1.97
C SER A 75 19.86 -36.07 1.74
N LEU A 76 19.39 -36.17 0.50
CA LEU A 76 18.50 -37.25 0.09
C LEU A 76 19.31 -38.53 -0.06
N ASP A 77 18.84 -39.62 0.54
CA ASP A 77 19.41 -40.95 0.31
C ASP A 77 19.20 -41.33 -1.17
N PRO A 78 20.28 -41.55 -1.95
CA PRO A 78 20.17 -41.97 -3.34
C PRO A 78 19.42 -43.30 -3.51
N GLY A 79 19.42 -44.15 -2.47
CA GLY A 79 18.69 -45.41 -2.44
C GLY A 79 17.18 -45.23 -2.56
N LEU A 80 16.64 -44.09 -2.10
CA LEU A 80 15.21 -43.76 -2.22
C LEU A 80 14.74 -43.77 -3.68
N PHE A 81 15.58 -43.30 -4.61
CA PHE A 81 15.25 -43.27 -6.04
C PHE A 81 15.25 -44.65 -6.70
N SER A 82 15.82 -45.66 -6.02
CA SER A 82 15.81 -47.06 -6.46
C SER A 82 14.71 -47.90 -5.79
N ASP A 83 13.99 -47.33 -4.82
CA ASP A 83 12.90 -48.01 -4.13
C ASP A 83 11.75 -48.30 -5.13
N PRO A 84 11.24 -49.55 -5.19
CA PRO A 84 10.08 -49.89 -6.01
C PRO A 84 8.88 -48.96 -5.81
N VAL A 85 8.68 -48.43 -4.60
CA VAL A 85 7.62 -47.46 -4.28
C VAL A 85 7.88 -46.14 -4.99
N PHE A 86 9.10 -45.62 -4.96
CA PHE A 86 9.44 -44.38 -5.65
C PHE A 86 9.36 -44.55 -7.17
N VAL A 87 9.85 -45.67 -7.70
CA VAL A 87 9.77 -45.99 -9.14
C VAL A 87 8.33 -46.14 -9.63
N SER A 88 7.41 -46.56 -8.76
CA SER A 88 5.98 -46.66 -9.08
C SER A 88 5.25 -45.32 -9.17
N LEU A 89 5.86 -44.23 -8.66
CA LEU A 89 5.25 -42.90 -8.69
C LEU A 89 5.13 -42.42 -10.13
N ARG A 90 3.89 -42.12 -10.54
CA ARG A 90 3.64 -41.47 -11.82
C ARG A 90 3.83 -39.98 -11.67
N ASP A 91 4.65 -39.40 -12.54
CA ASP A 91 4.73 -37.96 -12.67
C ASP A 91 3.34 -37.38 -13.04
N LYS A 92 2.90 -36.41 -12.23
CA LYS A 92 1.65 -35.65 -12.42
C LYS A 92 1.93 -34.22 -12.85
N SER A 93 3.19 -33.88 -13.13
CA SER A 93 3.55 -32.60 -13.68
C SER A 93 2.75 -32.35 -14.96
N LYS A 94 2.27 -31.12 -15.09
CA LYS A 94 1.63 -30.63 -16.31
C LYS A 94 2.65 -29.71 -16.98
N PRO A 95 2.87 -29.84 -18.29
CA PRO A 95 3.70 -28.89 -19.01
C PRO A 95 3.10 -27.50 -18.84
N ILE A 96 3.86 -26.59 -18.25
CA ILE A 96 3.47 -25.18 -18.18
C ILE A 96 3.81 -24.59 -19.55
N GLY A 97 2.80 -24.12 -20.27
CA GLY A 97 3.01 -23.44 -21.55
C GLY A 97 3.84 -22.18 -21.37
N SER A 98 4.73 -21.90 -22.31
CA SER A 98 5.51 -20.66 -22.32
C SER A 98 4.57 -19.46 -22.27
N GLN A 99 4.71 -18.64 -21.23
CA GLN A 99 4.02 -17.36 -21.18
C GLN A 99 4.62 -16.47 -22.28
N PRO A 100 3.81 -15.83 -23.13
CA PRO A 100 4.32 -14.98 -24.20
C PRO A 100 5.10 -13.82 -23.58
N LEU A 101 6.38 -13.76 -23.92
CA LEU A 101 7.28 -12.69 -23.53
C LEU A 101 6.72 -11.36 -24.09
N GLY A 102 6.23 -10.49 -23.22
CA GLY A 102 5.92 -9.11 -23.57
C GLY A 102 4.45 -8.73 -23.82
N LYS A 103 3.46 -9.58 -23.51
CA LYS A 103 2.05 -9.13 -23.48
C LYS A 103 1.32 -9.64 -22.24
N SER A 104 0.61 -8.71 -21.59
CA SER A 104 -0.14 -8.76 -20.33
C SER A 104 -1.00 -10.01 -20.08
N LEU A 105 -0.38 -11.15 -19.80
CA LEU A 105 -1.05 -12.33 -19.26
C LEU A 105 -0.80 -12.39 -17.75
N GLY A 106 -1.46 -11.48 -17.05
CA GLY A 106 -1.42 -11.39 -15.60
C GLY A 106 -2.13 -10.14 -15.11
N ARG A 107 -2.72 -10.22 -13.90
CA ARG A 107 -3.18 -9.02 -13.20
C ARG A 107 -1.98 -8.06 -13.08
N ARG A 108 -2.23 -6.76 -13.28
CA ARG A 108 -1.24 -5.72 -13.00
C ARG A 108 -0.65 -5.98 -11.61
N ASN A 109 0.68 -5.99 -11.52
CA ASN A 109 1.39 -6.25 -10.28
C ASN A 109 0.90 -5.24 -9.21
N PRO A 110 0.20 -5.68 -8.14
CA PRO A 110 -0.27 -4.77 -7.11
C PRO A 110 0.87 -4.20 -6.25
N PHE A 111 2.09 -4.74 -6.41
CA PHE A 111 3.32 -4.30 -5.76
C PHE A 111 4.26 -3.55 -6.70
N SER A 112 3.84 -3.21 -7.94
CA SER A 112 4.66 -2.32 -8.77
C SER A 112 4.58 -0.90 -8.22
N ASP A 113 5.72 -0.28 -7.94
CA ASP A 113 5.80 1.08 -7.42
C ASP A 113 4.85 2.03 -8.16
N PHE A 114 3.94 2.66 -7.42
CA PHE A 114 3.05 3.70 -7.95
C PHE A 114 3.80 4.97 -8.39
N GLY A 115 5.12 4.97 -8.33
CA GLY A 115 5.99 6.14 -8.41
C GLY A 115 6.37 6.62 -9.81
N LYS A 116 5.96 5.97 -10.90
CA LYS A 116 6.22 6.50 -12.25
C LYS A 116 5.01 6.34 -13.16
N GLY A 117 4.26 7.44 -13.29
CA GLY A 117 3.29 7.64 -14.36
C GLY A 117 2.02 6.84 -14.17
N VAL A 118 1.15 7.31 -13.29
CA VAL A 118 -0.28 7.29 -13.59
C VAL A 118 -0.42 8.03 -14.92
N ALA A 119 -0.38 7.30 -16.04
CA ALA A 119 -1.10 7.74 -17.21
C ALA A 119 -2.55 7.78 -16.74
N THR A 120 -2.98 8.97 -16.32
CA THR A 120 -4.36 9.34 -16.15
C THR A 120 -5.00 8.98 -17.48
N THR A 121 -5.62 7.81 -17.57
CA THR A 121 -6.72 7.62 -18.50
C THR A 121 -7.78 8.57 -18.02
N SER A 122 -7.68 9.82 -18.46
CA SER A 122 -8.79 10.73 -18.56
C SER A 122 -9.86 9.99 -19.35
N VAL A 123 -10.77 9.35 -18.61
CA VAL A 123 -12.08 8.97 -19.10
C VAL A 123 -12.75 10.29 -19.45
N SER A 124 -12.48 10.77 -20.65
CA SER A 124 -13.34 11.73 -21.31
C SER A 124 -14.63 10.97 -21.53
N GLY A 125 -15.62 11.24 -20.68
CA GLY A 125 -16.97 10.70 -20.82
C GLY A 125 -17.50 11.10 -22.19
N SER A 126 -17.35 10.21 -23.18
CA SER A 126 -18.23 10.22 -24.33
C SER A 126 -19.61 9.90 -23.77
N THR A 127 -20.51 10.89 -23.81
CA THR A 127 -21.96 10.68 -23.76
C THR A 127 -22.32 9.71 -24.89
N GLY A 128 -22.16 8.41 -24.61
CA GLY A 128 -22.74 7.33 -25.40
C GLY A 128 -24.16 7.18 -24.94
N THR A 129 -25.09 7.69 -25.75
CA THR A 129 -26.52 7.48 -25.62
C THR A 129 -26.79 5.99 -25.46
N LEU A 130 -27.11 5.53 -24.25
CA LEU A 130 -27.51 4.16 -24.00
C LEU A 130 -28.88 3.95 -24.66
N SER A 131 -28.91 3.20 -25.76
CA SER A 131 -30.17 2.74 -26.36
C SER A 131 -30.90 1.85 -25.33
N PRO A 132 -32.16 2.15 -24.99
CA PRO A 132 -32.89 1.41 -23.96
C PRO A 132 -33.31 -0.01 -24.40
N ALA A 133 -32.94 -0.45 -25.61
CA ALA A 133 -33.31 -1.76 -26.15
C ALA A 133 -32.50 -2.95 -25.58
N ALA A 134 -31.53 -2.73 -24.69
CA ALA A 134 -30.66 -3.79 -24.16
C ALA A 134 -31.22 -4.54 -22.93
N PHE A 135 -32.31 -4.04 -22.33
CA PHE A 135 -33.02 -4.75 -21.27
C PHE A 135 -34.33 -5.30 -21.85
N GLY A 136 -34.36 -6.61 -22.09
CA GLY A 136 -35.54 -7.31 -22.57
C GLY A 136 -36.76 -6.99 -21.70
N ALA A 137 -37.88 -6.66 -22.35
CA ALA A 137 -39.13 -6.38 -21.67
C ALA A 137 -39.57 -7.58 -20.80
N PRO A 138 -40.07 -7.36 -19.58
CA PRO A 138 -40.70 -8.42 -18.81
C PRO A 138 -41.97 -8.88 -19.54
N LYS A 139 -42.09 -10.18 -19.81
CA LYS A 139 -43.33 -10.79 -20.28
C LYS A 139 -44.37 -10.69 -19.16
N THR A 140 -45.43 -9.92 -19.38
CA THR A 140 -46.67 -10.02 -18.61
C THR A 140 -47.56 -11.10 -19.23
N GLN A 141 -48.29 -11.81 -18.35
CA GLN A 141 -49.33 -12.80 -18.67
C GLN A 141 -50.35 -12.32 -19.69
#